data_AF-A0A813H6F5-F1
#
_entry.id   AF-A0A813H6F5-F1
#
_cell.length_a   1.000
_cell.length_b   1.000
_cell.length_c   1.000
_cell.angle_alpha   90.00
_cell.angle_beta   90.00
_cell.angle_gamma   90.00
#
_symmetry.space_group_name_H-M   'P 1'
#
loop_
_entity.id
_entity.type
_entity.pdbx_description
1 polymer ?
#
loop_
_entity_poly.entity_id
_entity_poly.type
_entity_poly.pdbx_seq_one_letter_code
_entity_poly.pdbx_strand_id
1 'polypeptide(L)'
;APRFLAGDWQELLSTLQEKYDIVLAAEAIYKADAYEDLAALLGKCLAAPGGIALFAGKRFYFGCGGGTASFSEFLRQRNFEVEVAHVIEDGRSNTREILRISLGNNKPAGEEKSQQDDKEEAADGEAKRRKLGESFKISGGS
;
A
#
# COMPACT_ATOMS: atom_id res chain seq x y z
N ALA A 1 4.51 -28.09 -7.48
CA ALA A 1 4.18 -27.89 -8.92
C ALA A 1 3.87 -26.42 -9.15
N PRO A 2 4.11 -25.86 -10.35
CA PRO A 2 3.71 -24.49 -10.66
C PRO A 2 2.19 -24.33 -10.61
N ARG A 3 1.72 -23.16 -10.14
CA ARG A 3 0.31 -22.76 -10.15
C ARG A 3 0.12 -21.67 -11.20
N PHE A 4 -0.89 -21.83 -12.06
CA PHE A 4 -1.24 -20.86 -13.08
C PHE A 4 -2.56 -20.18 -12.71
N LEU A 5 -2.59 -18.86 -12.81
CA LEU A 5 -3.77 -18.03 -12.56
C LEU A 5 -4.03 -17.17 -13.80
N ALA A 6 -5.29 -16.84 -14.03
CA ALA A 6 -5.73 -15.97 -15.11
C ALA A 6 -6.81 -15.03 -14.57
N GLY A 7 -6.93 -13.87 -15.20
CA GLY A 7 -7.80 -12.78 -14.77
C GLY A 7 -7.14 -11.43 -15.03
N ASP A 8 -7.88 -10.35 -14.81
CA ASP A 8 -7.29 -9.02 -14.76
C ASP A 8 -6.61 -8.74 -13.41
N TRP A 9 -6.02 -7.56 -13.27
CA TRP A 9 -5.29 -7.19 -12.06
C TRP A 9 -6.19 -7.09 -10.82
N GLN A 10 -7.45 -6.71 -10.97
CA GLN A 10 -8.41 -6.55 -9.87
C GLN A 10 -8.94 -7.91 -9.41
N GLU A 11 -9.19 -8.83 -10.35
CA GLU A 11 -9.52 -10.22 -10.05
C GLU A 11 -8.38 -10.90 -9.30
N LEU A 12 -7.13 -10.74 -9.77
CA LEU A 12 -5.95 -11.23 -9.06
C LEU A 12 -5.80 -10.57 -7.69
N LEU A 13 -6.04 -9.26 -7.58
CA LEU A 13 -6.02 -8.55 -6.30
C LEU A 13 -7.04 -9.14 -5.32
N SER A 14 -8.22 -9.56 -5.75
CA SER A 14 -9.23 -10.17 -4.88
C SER A 14 -8.90 -11.61 -4.49
N THR A 15 -8.38 -12.41 -5.43
CA THR A 15 -8.21 -13.86 -5.28
C THR A 15 -6.88 -14.27 -4.66
N LEU A 16 -5.83 -13.46 -4.83
CA LEU A 16 -4.50 -13.80 -4.34
C LEU A 16 -4.41 -13.61 -2.83
N GLN A 17 -3.99 -14.66 -2.11
CA GLN A 17 -3.82 -14.63 -0.65
C GLN A 17 -2.35 -14.73 -0.24
N GLU A 18 -1.51 -15.23 -1.14
CA GLU A 18 -0.10 -15.48 -0.90
C GLU A 18 0.75 -14.23 -1.05
N LYS A 19 1.85 -14.22 -0.29
CA LYS A 19 2.92 -13.23 -0.40
C LYS A 19 4.11 -13.85 -1.12
N TYR A 20 4.85 -13.03 -1.85
CA TYR A 20 5.99 -13.44 -2.66
C TYR A 20 7.23 -12.64 -2.30
N ASP A 21 8.35 -13.34 -2.14
CA ASP A 21 9.66 -12.71 -1.92
C ASP A 21 10.16 -12.00 -3.18
N ILE A 22 9.79 -12.52 -4.36
CA ILE A 22 10.19 -11.99 -5.66
C ILE A 22 8.96 -11.93 -6.58
N VAL A 23 8.69 -10.74 -7.12
CA VAL A 23 7.73 -10.52 -8.21
C VAL A 23 8.50 -10.11 -9.46
N LEU A 24 8.23 -10.77 -10.59
CA LEU A 24 8.87 -10.47 -11.86
C LEU A 24 7.81 -10.01 -12.87
N ALA A 25 8.07 -8.91 -13.56
CA ALA A 25 7.23 -8.43 -14.64
C ALA A 25 8.07 -7.88 -15.78
N ALA A 26 7.63 -8.10 -17.02
CA ALA A 26 8.22 -7.53 -18.21
C ALA A 26 7.12 -6.97 -19.12
N GLU A 27 7.31 -5.77 -19.65
CA GLU A 27 6.36 -5.10 -20.55
C GLU A 27 4.93 -4.94 -19.96
N ALA A 28 4.81 -4.84 -18.63
CA ALA A 28 3.50 -4.74 -17.95
C ALA A 28 3.00 -3.29 -17.73
N ILE A 29 3.88 -2.30 -17.89
CA ILE A 29 3.65 -0.90 -17.46
C ILE A 29 3.55 0.09 -18.64
N TYR A 30 3.13 -0.39 -19.80
CA TYR A 30 3.07 0.40 -21.04
C TYR A 30 1.89 1.38 -21.09
N LYS A 31 0.84 1.16 -20.28
CA LYS A 31 -0.32 2.06 -20.13
C LYS A 31 -0.41 2.54 -18.69
N ALA A 32 -0.53 3.84 -18.50
CA ALA A 32 -0.67 4.44 -17.17
C ALA A 32 -1.98 4.04 -16.47
N ASP A 33 -3.05 3.74 -17.23
CA ASP A 33 -4.35 3.31 -16.70
C ASP A 33 -4.27 2.07 -15.80
N ALA A 34 -3.26 1.21 -16.00
CA ALA A 34 -3.06 -0.01 -15.19
C ALA A 34 -2.23 0.23 -13.91
N TYR A 35 -1.71 1.44 -13.68
CA TYR A 35 -0.75 1.68 -12.61
C TYR A 35 -1.37 1.53 -11.22
N GLU A 36 -2.60 1.98 -11.03
CA GLU A 36 -3.31 1.83 -9.75
C GLU A 36 -3.51 0.35 -9.41
N ASP A 37 -4.04 -0.43 -10.36
CA ASP A 37 -4.30 -1.85 -10.11
C ASP A 37 -2.99 -2.63 -9.87
N LEU A 38 -1.93 -2.33 -10.62
CA LEU A 38 -0.62 -2.95 -10.45
C LEU A 38 0.02 -2.58 -9.10
N ALA A 39 -0.09 -1.32 -8.67
CA ALA A 39 0.44 -0.90 -7.37
C ALA A 39 -0.35 -1.50 -6.21
N ALA A 40 -1.68 -1.58 -6.33
CA ALA A 40 -2.52 -2.26 -5.35
C ALA A 40 -2.17 -3.75 -5.25
N LEU A 41 -2.03 -4.43 -6.40
CA LEU A 41 -1.64 -5.84 -6.46
C LEU A 41 -0.26 -6.04 -5.83
N LEU A 42 0.71 -5.18 -6.18
CA LEU A 42 2.06 -5.25 -5.63
C LEU A 42 2.07 -5.04 -4.11
N GLY A 43 1.32 -4.06 -3.60
CA GLY A 43 1.16 -3.84 -2.16
C GLY A 43 0.55 -5.04 -1.44
N LYS A 44 -0.38 -5.73 -2.11
CA LYS A 44 -1.00 -6.95 -1.58
C LYS A 44 -0.10 -8.17 -1.68
N CYS A 45 0.65 -8.37 -2.74
CA CYS A 45 1.36 -9.63 -3.00
C CYS A 45 2.83 -9.62 -2.59
N LEU A 46 3.45 -8.46 -2.39
CA LEU A 46 4.86 -8.39 -2.02
C LEU A 46 5.06 -8.73 -0.53
N ALA A 47 5.99 -9.63 -0.23
CA ALA A 47 6.33 -10.02 1.12
C ALA A 47 7.05 -8.88 1.88
N ALA A 48 6.77 -8.74 3.17
CA ALA A 48 7.46 -7.80 4.06
C ALA A 48 7.96 -8.54 5.31
N PRO A 49 9.19 -8.24 5.80
CA PRO A 49 10.20 -7.38 5.18
C PRO A 49 10.96 -8.09 4.04
N GLY A 50 11.56 -7.32 3.13
CA GLY A 50 12.59 -7.82 2.21
C GLY A 50 12.12 -8.33 0.84
N GLY A 51 10.80 -8.42 0.59
CA GLY A 51 10.30 -8.74 -0.74
C GLY A 51 10.67 -7.67 -1.76
N ILE A 52 11.02 -8.12 -2.98
CA ILE A 52 11.38 -7.24 -4.10
C ILE A 52 10.57 -7.54 -5.35
N ALA A 53 10.30 -6.52 -6.14
CA ALA A 53 9.78 -6.68 -7.48
C ALA A 53 10.75 -6.12 -8.52
N LEU A 54 10.90 -6.86 -9.62
CA LEU A 54 11.71 -6.49 -10.77
C LEU A 54 10.82 -6.27 -11.98
N PHE A 55 10.76 -5.03 -12.46
CA PHE A 55 9.95 -4.63 -13.59
C PHE A 55 10.86 -4.21 -14.75
N ALA A 56 10.89 -5.01 -15.81
CA ALA A 56 11.62 -4.70 -17.03
C ALA A 56 10.70 -4.03 -18.07
N GLY A 57 11.13 -2.92 -18.66
CA GLY A 57 10.34 -2.24 -19.68
C GLY A 57 11.08 -1.10 -20.36
N LYS A 58 10.44 -0.47 -21.35
CA LYS A 58 10.95 0.75 -21.96
C LYS A 58 10.85 1.92 -20.99
N ARG A 59 11.83 2.84 -21.06
CA ARG A 59 11.78 4.12 -20.34
C ARG A 59 10.54 4.92 -20.69
N PHE A 60 10.18 4.93 -21.98
CA PHE A 60 8.99 5.60 -22.50
C PHE A 60 8.30 4.76 -23.58
N TYR A 61 6.99 4.52 -23.42
CA TYR A 61 6.12 4.02 -24.48
C TYR A 61 5.35 5.18 -25.10
N PHE A 62 5.76 5.59 -26.31
CA PHE A 62 5.11 6.67 -27.04
C PHE A 62 3.65 6.33 -27.38
N GLY A 63 2.74 7.29 -27.16
CA GLY A 63 1.31 7.15 -27.47
C GLY A 63 0.46 6.43 -26.42
N CYS A 64 1.05 5.82 -25.39
CA CYS A 64 0.32 5.11 -24.32
C CYS A 64 0.50 5.70 -22.91
N GLY A 65 1.39 6.69 -22.76
CA GLY A 65 1.62 7.40 -21.51
C GLY A 65 2.36 6.61 -20.42
N GLY A 66 2.72 5.35 -20.67
CA GLY A 66 3.45 4.52 -19.72
C GLY A 66 4.95 4.42 -19.99
N GLY A 67 5.67 3.79 -19.07
CA GLY A 67 7.11 3.59 -19.09
C GLY A 67 7.67 3.35 -17.70
N THR A 68 8.91 2.88 -17.61
CA THR A 68 9.60 2.72 -16.32
C THR A 68 9.77 4.07 -15.61
N ALA A 69 10.01 5.16 -16.37
CA ALA A 69 10.12 6.50 -15.81
C ALA A 69 8.83 6.94 -15.09
N SER A 70 7.70 6.95 -15.80
CA SER A 70 6.40 7.36 -15.26
C SER A 70 5.90 6.42 -14.15
N PHE A 71 6.10 5.11 -14.29
CA PHE A 71 5.72 4.16 -13.24
C PHE A 71 6.55 4.36 -11.96
N SER A 72 7.86 4.64 -12.09
CA SER A 72 8.72 4.92 -10.94
C SER A 72 8.27 6.17 -10.17
N GLU A 73 7.89 7.23 -10.88
CA GLU A 73 7.37 8.46 -10.27
C GLU A 73 6.04 8.20 -9.56
N PHE A 74 5.12 7.50 -10.23
CA PHE A 74 3.83 7.12 -9.67
C PHE A 74 3.95 6.31 -8.37
N LEU A 75 4.88 5.35 -8.31
CA LEU A 75 5.11 4.52 -7.13
C LEU A 75 5.77 5.28 -5.97
N ARG A 76 6.70 6.21 -6.26
CA ARG A 76 7.37 7.02 -5.23
C ARG A 76 6.44 7.99 -4.50
N GLN A 77 5.31 8.34 -5.10
CA GLN A 77 4.25 9.11 -4.44
C GLN A 77 3.39 8.25 -3.49
N ARG A 78 3.64 6.94 -3.44
CA ARG A 78 2.97 5.95 -2.59
C ARG A 78 3.99 5.29 -1.66
N ASN A 79 3.60 4.24 -0.95
CA ASN A 79 4.48 3.53 -0.02
C ASN A 79 5.42 2.53 -0.72
N PHE A 80 6.15 2.97 -1.73
CA PHE A 80 7.14 2.15 -2.44
C PHE A 80 8.48 2.88 -2.57
N GLU A 81 9.56 2.13 -2.40
CA GLU A 81 10.91 2.53 -2.79
C GLU A 81 11.20 1.98 -4.19
N VAL A 82 11.76 2.81 -5.07
CA VAL A 82 12.02 2.44 -6.47
C VAL A 82 13.42 2.88 -6.89
N GLU A 83 14.20 1.91 -7.35
CA GLU A 83 15.56 2.04 -7.86
C GLU A 83 15.60 1.59 -9.33
N VAL A 84 16.37 2.28 -10.18
CA VAL A 84 16.69 1.78 -11.52
C VAL A 84 17.91 0.85 -11.38
N ALA A 85 17.66 -0.45 -11.28
CA ALA A 85 18.70 -1.45 -11.06
C ALA A 85 19.56 -1.70 -12.30
N HIS A 86 19.01 -1.50 -13.50
CA HIS A 86 19.75 -1.65 -14.74
C HIS A 86 19.19 -0.76 -15.85
N VAL A 87 20.08 -0.27 -16.73
CA VAL A 87 19.74 0.49 -17.94
C VAL A 87 20.36 -0.23 -19.13
N ILE A 88 19.57 -0.43 -20.17
CA ILE A 88 19.95 -1.02 -21.45
C ILE A 88 19.70 0.04 -22.52
N GLU A 89 20.78 0.55 -23.09
CA GLU A 89 20.75 1.62 -24.08
C GLU A 89 21.78 1.30 -25.17
N ASP A 90 21.31 1.13 -26.40
CA ASP A 90 22.15 0.82 -27.57
C ASP A 90 22.34 2.03 -28.51
N GLY A 91 21.76 3.18 -28.15
CA GLY A 91 21.77 4.42 -28.93
C GLY A 91 20.98 4.36 -30.25
N ARG A 92 20.26 3.26 -30.52
CA ARG A 92 19.53 3.02 -31.79
C ARG A 92 18.07 2.67 -31.57
N SER A 93 17.74 2.14 -30.40
CA SER A 93 16.41 1.73 -29.98
C SER A 93 15.99 2.47 -28.71
N ASN A 94 14.80 2.14 -28.23
CA ASN A 94 14.26 2.75 -27.02
C ASN A 94 15.05 2.27 -25.80
N THR A 95 15.48 3.21 -24.94
CA THR A 95 16.11 2.86 -23.66
C THR A 95 15.19 1.93 -22.87
N ARG A 96 15.74 0.83 -22.36
CA ARG A 96 15.05 -0.12 -21.49
C ARG A 96 15.67 -0.09 -20.11
N GLU A 97 14.88 -0.34 -19.10
CA GLU A 97 15.31 -0.33 -17.72
C GLU A 97 14.74 -1.53 -16.97
N ILE A 98 15.45 -1.93 -15.92
CA ILE A 98 14.93 -2.82 -14.88
C ILE A 98 14.76 -1.98 -13.62
N LEU A 99 13.51 -1.83 -13.17
CA LEU A 99 13.20 -1.24 -11.88
C LEU A 99 13.27 -2.30 -10.79
N ARG A 100 13.93 -1.99 -9.68
CA ARG A 100 13.84 -2.71 -8.41
C ARG A 100 12.91 -1.93 -7.49
N ILE A 101 11.86 -2.59 -7.03
CA ILE A 101 10.79 -2.00 -6.22
C ILE A 101 10.68 -2.77 -4.91
N SER A 102 10.55 -2.07 -3.79
CA SER A 102 10.26 -2.62 -2.47
C SER A 102 9.18 -1.80 -1.77
N LEU A 103 8.52 -2.38 -0.77
CA LEU A 103 7.63 -1.61 0.10
C LEU A 103 8.44 -0.57 0.87
N GLY A 104 7.90 0.65 0.97
CA GLY A 104 8.50 1.71 1.76
C GLY A 104 8.38 1.44 3.25
N ASN A 105 9.32 1.99 4.02
CA ASN A 105 9.32 1.90 5.48
C ASN A 105 8.24 2.77 6.16
N ASN A 106 7.45 3.52 5.38
CA ASN A 106 6.38 4.32 5.93
C ASN A 106 5.16 3.43 6.24
N LYS A 107 4.71 3.46 7.48
CA LYS A 107 3.38 2.97 7.83
C LYS A 107 2.35 3.70 6.96
N PRO A 108 1.33 3.02 6.40
CA PRO A 108 0.26 3.72 5.70
C PRO A 108 -0.34 4.79 6.64
N ALA A 109 -0.38 6.03 6.17
CA ALA A 109 -1.12 7.11 6.78
C ALA A 109 -2.61 6.76 6.67
N GLY A 110 -3.11 5.96 7.62
CA GLY A 110 -4.44 5.38 7.56
C GLY A 110 -4.82 4.51 8.76
N GLU A 111 -3.89 4.19 9.66
CA GLU A 111 -4.20 3.68 11.00
C GLU A 111 -3.94 4.76 12.07
N GLU A 112 -4.56 5.94 11.92
CA GLU A 112 -4.89 6.74 13.10
C GLU A 112 -6.07 6.04 13.78
N LYS A 113 -5.78 5.21 14.79
CA LYS A 113 -6.82 4.90 15.78
C LYS A 113 -7.21 6.23 16.40
N SER A 114 -8.47 6.63 16.21
CA SER A 114 -9.11 7.75 16.88
C SER A 114 -9.07 7.56 18.40
N GLN A 115 -7.98 8.00 19.04
CA GLN A 115 -7.91 8.20 20.47
C GLN A 115 -8.64 9.49 20.81
N GLN A 116 -9.95 9.53 20.60
CA GLN A 116 -10.76 10.67 21.01
C GLN A 116 -12.14 10.28 21.58
N ASP A 117 -12.56 9.03 21.43
CA ASP A 117 -13.87 8.58 21.93
C ASP A 117 -13.82 8.04 23.39
N ASP A 118 -12.65 7.65 23.91
CA ASP A 118 -12.52 7.08 25.27
C ASP A 118 -12.54 8.11 26.41
N LYS A 119 -12.39 9.42 26.12
CA LYS A 119 -12.37 10.46 27.16
C LYS A 119 -13.74 11.02 27.53
N GLU A 120 -14.73 10.89 26.65
CA GLU A 120 -16.06 11.43 26.92
C GLU A 120 -16.91 10.47 27.76
N GLU A 121 -16.72 9.15 27.60
CA GLU A 121 -17.42 8.13 28.40
C GLU A 121 -16.89 8.06 29.85
N ALA A 122 -15.60 8.30 30.07
CA ALA A 122 -15.00 8.36 31.40
C ALA A 122 -15.47 9.57 32.22
N ALA A 123 -15.70 10.72 31.56
CA ALA A 123 -16.17 11.94 32.21
C ALA A 123 -17.65 11.86 32.64
N ASP A 124 -18.52 11.26 31.81
CA ASP A 124 -19.94 11.05 32.18
C ASP A 124 -20.08 10.00 33.31
N GLY A 125 -19.24 8.96 33.30
CA GLY A 125 -19.22 7.93 34.35
C GLY A 125 -18.81 8.47 35.74
N GLU A 126 -17.82 9.37 35.80
CA GLU A 126 -17.38 9.98 37.05
C GLU A 126 -18.38 11.03 37.57
N ALA A 127 -19.01 11.78 36.68
CA ALA A 127 -20.06 12.76 37.02
C ALA A 127 -21.34 12.07 37.56
N LYS A 128 -21.76 10.95 36.97
CA LYS A 128 -22.88 10.13 37.50
C LYS A 128 -22.57 9.52 38.86
N ARG A 129 -21.35 9.03 39.09
CA ARG A 129 -20.94 8.47 40.38
C ARG A 129 -20.91 9.51 41.50
N ARG A 130 -20.50 10.75 41.23
CA ARG A 130 -20.53 11.84 42.22
C ARG A 130 -21.96 12.26 42.58
N LYS A 131 -22.86 12.38 41.58
CA LYS A 131 -24.28 12.74 41.83
C LYS A 131 -25.04 11.68 42.64
N LEU A 132 -24.72 10.39 42.48
CA LEU A 132 -25.38 9.33 43.25
C LEU A 132 -24.92 9.28 44.71
N GLY A 133 -23.66 9.67 44.99
CA GLY A 133 -23.10 9.70 46.34
C GLY A 133 -23.62 10.82 47.24
N GLU A 134 -24.05 11.95 46.67
CA GLU A 134 -24.58 13.09 47.42
C GLU A 134 -26.06 12.95 47.80
N SER A 135 -26.86 12.20 47.03
CA SER A 135 -28.27 11.95 47.35
C SER A 135 -28.51 10.97 48.52
N PHE A 136 -27.49 10.25 49.00
CA PHE A 136 -27.67 9.22 50.05
C PHE A 136 -27.41 9.71 51.48
N LYS A 137 -27.16 11.02 51.70
CA LYS A 137 -26.79 11.57 53.02
C LYS A 137 -27.89 12.32 53.78
N ILE A 138 -29.16 12.17 53.42
CA ILE A 138 -30.26 12.83 54.15
C ILE A 138 -31.38 11.85 54.51
N SER A 139 -31.15 11.05 55.57
CA SER A 139 -32.17 10.68 56.58
C SER A 139 -31.59 9.62 57.52
N GLY A 140 -31.16 10.04 58.71
CA GLY A 140 -30.71 9.11 59.75
C GLY A 140 -30.16 9.85 60.95
N GLY A 141 -31.04 10.31 61.83
CA GLY A 141 -30.65 10.92 63.10
C GLY A 141 -31.85 11.46 63.87
N SER A 142 -32.37 10.58 64.72
CA SER A 142 -33.22 10.72 65.93
C SER A 142 -33.92 12.05 66.25
#